data_AF-A0A935JJ82-F1
#
_entry.id   AF-A0A935JJ82-F1
#
_cell.length_a   1.000
_cell.length_b   1.000
_cell.length_c   1.000
_cell.angle_alpha   90.00
_cell.angle_beta   90.00
_cell.angle_gamma   90.00
#
_symmetry.space_group_name_H-M   'P 1'
#
loop_
_entity.id
_entity.type
_entity.pdbx_description
1 polymer ?
#
loop_
_entity_poly.entity_id
_entity_poly.type
_entity_poly.pdbx_seq_one_letter_code
_entity_poly.pdbx_strand_id
1 'polypeptide(L)'
;MNSRRVVVVDGTGVSMPDTMANQLVWPQQRHQKAGCGFPQAAICACFCLQTGALLSPKVGNKKSHELPMLREQWDTFKPSDIFLGDKGFCSYFDLSSFKDRSVDSVITLARRIPVTEVEAVEVLGNDDLLIHWKKPARSKASSYSQADWEALPETLLLRQIKVSVNQSGFQNPWLLYHHHVTGCKVYTADALADLYFQRWDVELFFRDIKTTIGMDILRCKTPDMVRKEIVMPLIAYNCIRYLAS
;
A
#
# COMPACT_ATOMS: atom_id res chain seq x y z
N MET A 1 11.27 4.18 -16.20
CA MET A 1 11.36 2.75 -15.82
C MET A 1 10.67 1.94 -16.89
N ASN A 2 11.35 0.91 -17.40
CA ASN A 2 10.90 0.03 -18.49
C ASN A 2 9.46 -0.44 -18.27
N SER A 3 8.72 -0.75 -19.36
CA SER A 3 7.30 -1.13 -19.52
C SER A 3 6.68 -2.17 -18.56
N ARG A 4 7.00 -2.07 -17.27
CA ARG A 4 6.59 -2.94 -16.18
C ARG A 4 5.37 -2.33 -15.53
N ARG A 5 4.43 -3.19 -15.18
CA ARG A 5 3.23 -2.79 -14.45
C ARG A 5 3.62 -2.39 -13.04
N VAL A 6 3.19 -1.19 -12.64
CA VAL A 6 3.34 -0.71 -11.26
C VAL A 6 1.99 -0.91 -10.58
N VAL A 7 1.99 -1.66 -9.49
CA VAL A 7 0.82 -1.89 -8.66
C VAL A 7 0.93 -0.99 -7.44
N VAL A 8 0.17 0.11 -7.46
CA VAL A 8 0.07 1.03 -6.31
C VAL A 8 -1.00 0.56 -5.36
N VAL A 9 -0.70 0.56 -4.06
CA VAL A 9 -1.63 0.11 -3.02
C VAL A 9 -1.86 1.22 -2.02
N ASP A 10 -3.13 1.46 -1.70
CA ASP A 10 -3.53 2.42 -0.67
C ASP A 10 -4.90 2.05 -0.07
N GLY A 11 -5.22 2.67 1.06
CA GLY A 11 -6.45 2.46 1.81
C GLY A 11 -7.43 3.62 1.73
N THR A 12 -8.72 3.33 1.81
CA THR A 12 -9.76 4.34 2.01
C THR A 12 -10.87 3.85 2.92
N GLY A 13 -11.68 4.77 3.44
CA GLY A 13 -12.85 4.47 4.25
C GLY A 13 -14.15 4.85 3.55
N VAL A 14 -15.22 4.08 3.79
CA VAL A 14 -16.60 4.43 3.38
C VAL A 14 -17.55 4.27 4.56
N SER A 15 -18.58 5.11 4.61
CA SER A 15 -19.61 5.08 5.66
C SER A 15 -20.93 4.51 5.15
N MET A 16 -21.81 4.10 6.07
CA MET A 16 -23.10 3.50 5.73
C MET A 16 -24.13 3.79 6.84
N PRO A 17 -25.42 3.48 6.65
CA PRO A 17 -26.45 3.72 7.66
C PRO A 17 -26.18 2.97 8.95
N ASP A 18 -26.45 3.64 10.07
CA ASP A 18 -26.31 3.10 11.42
C ASP A 18 -27.44 2.09 11.72
N THR A 19 -27.19 0.83 11.38
CA THR A 19 -28.03 -0.30 11.78
C THR A 19 -27.24 -1.22 12.67
N MET A 20 -27.93 -1.93 13.57
CA MET A 20 -27.30 -2.93 14.43
C MET A 20 -26.51 -3.97 13.61
N ALA A 21 -27.05 -4.43 12.48
CA ALA A 21 -26.38 -5.38 11.60
C ALA A 21 -25.08 -4.80 10.99
N ASN A 22 -25.10 -3.55 10.54
CA ASN A 22 -23.91 -2.89 9.98
C ASN A 22 -22.85 -2.61 11.07
N GLN A 23 -23.25 -2.16 12.26
CA GLN A 23 -22.33 -1.92 13.39
C GLN A 23 -21.59 -3.20 13.85
N LEU A 24 -22.24 -4.36 13.77
CA LEU A 24 -21.61 -5.64 14.12
C LEU A 24 -20.45 -5.99 13.18
N VAL A 25 -20.57 -5.66 11.89
CA VAL A 25 -19.56 -5.97 10.86
C VAL A 25 -18.51 -4.85 10.73
N TRP A 26 -18.97 -3.60 10.69
CA TRP A 26 -18.17 -2.39 10.44
C TRP A 26 -18.37 -1.34 11.54
N PRO A 27 -17.96 -1.61 12.78
CA PRO A 27 -18.23 -0.73 13.91
C PRO A 27 -17.67 0.69 13.72
N GLN A 28 -18.41 1.70 14.17
CA GLN A 28 -17.98 3.10 14.20
C GLN A 28 -16.66 3.33 14.97
N GLN A 29 -15.98 4.47 14.75
CA GLN A 29 -14.74 4.82 15.45
C GLN A 29 -14.93 4.90 16.98
N ARG A 30 -13.91 4.46 17.75
CA ARG A 30 -14.00 4.38 19.23
C ARG A 30 -14.10 5.75 19.91
N HIS A 31 -13.58 6.80 19.27
CA HIS A 31 -13.60 8.16 19.81
C HIS A 31 -14.96 8.85 19.66
N GLN A 32 -15.88 8.30 18.86
CA GLN A 32 -17.24 8.82 18.75
C GLN A 32 -18.12 8.19 19.83
N LYS A 33 -18.95 9.01 20.48
CA LYS A 33 -19.96 8.54 21.45
C LYS A 33 -20.86 7.49 20.77
N ALA A 34 -21.29 6.49 21.53
CA ALA A 34 -22.22 5.47 21.03
C ALA A 34 -23.49 6.16 20.49
N GLY A 35 -23.89 5.83 19.26
CA GLY A 35 -25.04 6.46 18.57
C GLY A 35 -24.76 7.82 17.94
N CYS A 36 -23.52 8.34 18.01
CA CYS A 36 -23.10 9.57 17.34
C CYS A 36 -22.16 9.31 16.15
N GLY A 37 -21.91 8.05 15.81
CA GLY A 37 -20.99 7.66 14.74
C GLY A 37 -21.66 6.73 13.74
N PHE A 38 -21.23 6.80 12.48
CA PHE A 38 -21.69 5.87 11.46
C PHE A 38 -20.77 4.64 11.39
N PRO A 39 -21.30 3.45 11.06
CA PRO A 39 -20.48 2.31 10.71
C PRO A 39 -19.52 2.65 9.55
N GLN A 40 -18.29 2.15 9.61
CA GLN A 40 -17.23 2.45 8.65
C GLN A 40 -16.51 1.18 8.17
N ALA A 41 -16.53 0.97 6.86
CA ALA A 41 -15.71 -0.04 6.21
C ALA A 41 -14.37 0.58 5.79
N ALA A 42 -13.30 -0.21 5.91
CA ALA A 42 -12.00 0.10 5.32
C ALA A 42 -11.88 -0.67 4.01
N ILE A 43 -11.26 -0.08 3.00
CA ILE A 43 -11.01 -0.70 1.69
C ILE A 43 -9.53 -0.51 1.39
N CYS A 44 -8.78 -1.60 1.30
CA CYS A 44 -7.41 -1.59 0.78
C CYS A 44 -7.45 -2.04 -0.68
N ALA A 45 -6.92 -1.24 -1.60
CA ALA A 45 -7.05 -1.52 -3.02
C ALA A 45 -5.70 -1.47 -3.74
N CYS A 46 -5.52 -2.41 -4.66
CA CYS A 46 -4.42 -2.46 -5.61
C CYS A 46 -4.87 -1.86 -6.95
N PHE A 47 -4.15 -0.86 -7.44
CA PHE A 47 -4.40 -0.24 -8.75
C PHE A 47 -3.20 -0.40 -9.68
N CYS A 48 -3.46 -0.50 -10.98
CA CYS A 48 -2.43 -0.30 -12.00
C CYS A 48 -2.16 1.20 -12.13
N LEU A 49 -0.98 1.65 -11.70
CA LEU A 49 -0.63 3.08 -11.65
C LEU A 49 -0.79 3.76 -13.01
N GLN A 50 -0.35 3.09 -14.09
CA GLN A 50 -0.34 3.67 -15.44
C GLN A 50 -1.74 3.90 -16.02
N THR A 51 -2.73 3.10 -15.63
CA THR A 51 -4.09 3.13 -16.21
C THR A 51 -5.15 3.61 -15.24
N GLY A 52 -4.84 3.61 -13.94
CA GLY A 52 -5.81 3.78 -12.86
C GLY A 52 -6.76 2.60 -12.68
N ALA A 53 -6.62 1.49 -13.43
CA ALA A 53 -7.49 0.33 -13.31
C ALA A 53 -7.38 -0.30 -11.91
N LEU A 54 -8.52 -0.52 -11.26
CA LEU A 54 -8.59 -1.27 -10.00
C LEU A 54 -8.36 -2.75 -10.29
N LEU A 55 -7.29 -3.30 -9.73
CA LEU A 55 -6.91 -4.70 -9.90
C LEU A 55 -7.53 -5.60 -8.85
N SER A 56 -7.55 -5.16 -7.60
CA SER A 56 -8.12 -5.91 -6.49
C SER A 56 -8.54 -4.95 -5.37
N PRO A 57 -9.78 -5.06 -4.85
CA PRO A 57 -10.19 -4.41 -3.62
C PRO A 57 -10.40 -5.43 -2.48
N LYS A 58 -9.93 -5.10 -1.28
CA LYS A 58 -10.25 -5.85 -0.06
C LYS A 58 -11.00 -4.97 0.94
N VAL A 59 -12.21 -5.40 1.29
CA VAL A 59 -13.05 -4.73 2.29
C VAL A 59 -12.79 -5.33 3.67
N GLY A 60 -12.40 -4.47 4.60
CA GLY A 60 -12.27 -4.74 6.02
C GLY A 60 -13.12 -3.79 6.88
N ASN A 61 -12.79 -3.71 8.15
CA ASN A 61 -13.36 -2.76 9.10
C ASN A 61 -12.26 -1.98 9.83
N LYS A 62 -12.61 -1.15 10.81
CA LYS A 62 -11.64 -0.35 11.57
C LYS A 62 -10.54 -1.15 12.29
N LYS A 63 -10.72 -2.45 12.51
CA LYS A 63 -9.72 -3.34 13.13
C LYS A 63 -8.85 -4.04 12.08
N SER A 64 -9.21 -3.94 10.80
CA SER A 64 -8.43 -4.48 9.71
C SER A 64 -7.22 -3.59 9.46
N HIS A 65 -6.03 -4.15 9.64
CA HIS A 65 -4.79 -3.48 9.26
C HIS A 65 -4.56 -3.67 7.75
N GLU A 66 -3.98 -2.66 7.09
CA GLU A 66 -3.77 -2.66 5.64
C GLU A 66 -2.82 -3.75 5.17
N LEU A 67 -1.76 -4.05 5.93
CA LEU A 67 -0.82 -5.11 5.62
C LEU A 67 -1.50 -6.50 5.52
N PRO A 68 -2.27 -6.99 6.50
CA PRO A 68 -3.09 -8.18 6.34
C PRO A 68 -4.01 -8.15 5.11
N MET A 69 -4.67 -7.02 4.85
CA MET A 69 -5.54 -6.91 3.66
C MET A 69 -4.75 -6.96 2.35
N LEU A 70 -3.53 -6.42 2.30
CA LEU A 70 -2.62 -6.54 1.15
C LEU A 70 -2.19 -8.00 0.93
N ARG A 71 -1.92 -8.75 2.00
CA ARG A 71 -1.52 -10.16 1.90
C ARG A 71 -2.60 -11.03 1.26
N GLU A 72 -3.86 -10.76 1.57
CA GLU A 72 -5.00 -11.41 0.92
C GLU A 72 -5.14 -11.06 -0.58
N GLN A 73 -4.35 -10.11 -1.07
CA GLN A 73 -4.35 -9.64 -2.45
C GLN A 73 -3.04 -9.95 -3.19
N TRP A 74 -2.10 -10.69 -2.58
CA TRP A 74 -0.81 -11.00 -3.20
C TRP A 74 -0.90 -11.71 -4.55
N ASP A 75 -1.95 -12.49 -4.79
CA ASP A 75 -2.18 -13.18 -6.07
C ASP A 75 -2.51 -12.20 -7.23
N THR A 76 -2.76 -10.93 -6.93
CA THR A 76 -2.92 -9.86 -7.93
C THR A 76 -1.60 -9.52 -8.63
N PHE A 77 -0.49 -9.72 -7.92
CA PHE A 77 0.84 -9.37 -8.37
C PHE A 77 1.40 -10.47 -9.27
N LYS A 78 2.08 -10.07 -10.33
CA LYS A 78 2.74 -10.95 -11.29
C LYS A 78 4.27 -10.79 -11.16
N PRO A 79 5.05 -11.83 -11.50
CA PRO A 79 6.49 -11.68 -11.62
C PRO A 79 6.85 -10.49 -12.52
N SER A 80 7.86 -9.72 -12.11
CA SER A 80 8.27 -8.45 -12.73
C SER A 80 7.30 -7.27 -12.51
N ASP A 81 6.27 -7.37 -11.67
CA ASP A 81 5.59 -6.15 -11.21
C ASP A 81 6.49 -5.33 -10.28
N ILE A 82 6.10 -4.06 -10.08
CA ILE A 82 6.64 -3.20 -9.02
C ILE A 82 5.51 -2.90 -8.05
N PHE A 83 5.65 -3.31 -6.80
CA PHE A 83 4.81 -2.88 -5.69
C PHE A 83 5.20 -1.45 -5.27
N LEU A 84 4.22 -0.54 -5.24
CA LEU A 84 4.39 0.83 -4.79
C LEU A 84 3.44 1.12 -3.61
N GLY A 85 4.01 1.42 -2.45
CA GLY A 85 3.23 1.63 -1.21
C GLY A 85 3.74 2.80 -0.39
N ASP A 86 2.89 3.32 0.48
CA ASP A 86 3.27 4.36 1.44
C ASP A 86 3.99 3.78 2.67
N LYS A 87 4.32 4.63 3.66
CA LYS A 87 5.00 4.18 4.89
C LYS A 87 4.19 3.16 5.72
N GLY A 88 2.87 3.13 5.61
CA GLY A 88 2.00 2.18 6.29
C GLY A 88 2.23 0.73 5.85
N PHE A 89 2.70 0.55 4.61
CA PHE A 89 3.00 -0.77 4.05
C PHE A 89 4.47 -1.20 4.25
N CYS A 90 5.30 -0.40 4.92
CA CYS A 90 6.73 -0.65 5.07
C CYS A 90 6.98 -1.81 6.05
N SER A 91 7.05 -3.04 5.53
CA SER A 91 7.16 -4.26 6.32
C SER A 91 8.21 -5.21 5.75
N TYR A 92 9.14 -5.66 6.61
CA TYR A 92 10.19 -6.62 6.23
C TYR A 92 9.59 -7.90 5.63
N PHE A 93 8.55 -8.43 6.28
CA PHE A 93 7.89 -9.66 5.87
C PHE A 93 7.32 -9.51 4.45
N ASP A 94 6.59 -8.43 4.21
CA ASP A 94 5.93 -8.19 2.92
C ASP A 94 6.95 -7.91 1.80
N LEU A 95 8.05 -7.18 2.08
CA LEU A 95 9.14 -6.99 1.11
C LEU A 95 9.86 -8.31 0.79
N SER A 96 10.11 -9.16 1.78
CA SER A 96 10.67 -10.51 1.55
C SER A 96 9.74 -11.36 0.70
N SER A 97 8.44 -11.36 1.02
CA SER A 97 7.46 -12.15 0.27
C SER A 97 7.28 -11.66 -1.16
N PHE A 98 7.34 -10.34 -1.41
CA PHE A 98 7.33 -9.81 -2.78
C PHE A 98 8.60 -10.19 -3.54
N LYS A 99 9.77 -10.13 -2.91
CA LYS A 99 11.03 -10.62 -3.49
C LYS A 99 10.91 -12.07 -3.95
N ASP A 100 10.39 -12.96 -3.10
CA ASP A 100 10.25 -14.39 -3.42
C ASP A 100 9.25 -14.63 -4.57
N ARG A 101 8.35 -13.67 -4.82
CA ARG A 101 7.41 -13.64 -5.96
C ARG A 101 7.97 -12.94 -7.20
N SER A 102 9.26 -12.57 -7.19
CA SER A 102 9.89 -11.77 -8.24
C SER A 102 9.20 -10.42 -8.48
N VAL A 103 8.70 -9.79 -7.42
CA VAL A 103 8.09 -8.46 -7.42
C VAL A 103 9.03 -7.48 -6.73
N ASP A 104 9.35 -6.39 -7.42
CA ASP A 104 10.16 -5.31 -6.83
C ASP A 104 9.30 -4.45 -5.93
N SER A 105 9.91 -3.76 -4.97
CA SER A 105 9.17 -2.91 -4.02
C SER A 105 9.78 -1.53 -3.96
N VAL A 106 8.94 -0.51 -4.05
CA VAL A 106 9.29 0.91 -3.90
C VAL A 106 8.41 1.48 -2.78
N ILE A 107 9.01 1.84 -1.66
CA ILE A 107 8.26 2.20 -0.45
C ILE A 107 8.98 3.23 0.42
N THR A 108 8.23 4.11 1.08
CA THR A 108 8.83 5.04 2.03
C THR A 108 9.07 4.41 3.39
N LEU A 109 10.19 4.76 3.99
CA LEU A 109 10.54 4.33 5.34
C LEU A 109 9.58 4.90 6.39
N ALA A 110 9.12 4.05 7.30
CA ALA A 110 8.19 4.44 8.35
C ALA A 110 8.86 5.04 9.60
N ARG A 111 9.49 4.19 10.43
CA ARG A 111 9.94 4.57 11.79
C ARG A 111 11.36 4.09 12.14
N ARG A 112 12.07 3.48 11.20
CA ARG A 112 13.41 2.95 11.45
C ARG A 112 14.42 4.10 11.38
N ILE A 113 15.48 4.00 12.18
CA ILE A 113 16.65 4.85 12.02
C ILE A 113 17.31 4.51 10.66
N PRO A 114 17.51 5.50 9.79
CA PRO A 114 18.15 5.29 8.49
C PRO A 114 19.58 4.78 8.68
N VAL A 115 20.03 3.91 7.78
CA VAL A 115 21.43 3.46 7.79
C VAL A 115 22.33 4.60 7.32
N THR A 116 23.50 4.74 7.94
CA THR A 116 24.50 5.75 7.56
C THR A 116 25.48 5.19 6.52
N GLU A 117 26.24 6.07 5.86
CA GLU A 117 27.29 5.65 4.90
C GLU A 117 28.32 4.69 5.51
N VAL A 118 28.63 4.85 6.80
CA VAL A 118 29.60 4.02 7.53
C VAL A 118 29.13 2.56 7.67
N GLU A 119 27.81 2.37 7.78
CA GLU A 119 27.17 1.06 7.96
C GLU A 119 26.63 0.49 6.64
N ALA A 120 26.74 1.23 5.54
CA ALA A 120 26.29 0.83 4.23
C ALA A 120 27.16 -0.31 3.69
N VAL A 121 26.55 -1.19 2.90
CA VAL A 121 27.24 -2.23 2.14
C VAL A 121 28.05 -1.59 1.01
N GLU A 122 27.45 -0.60 0.35
CA GLU A 122 28.04 0.18 -0.74
C GLU A 122 27.38 1.57 -0.76
N VAL A 123 28.17 2.61 -0.98
CA VAL A 123 27.67 3.95 -1.28
C VAL A 123 27.52 4.06 -2.79
N LEU A 124 26.30 4.16 -3.29
CA LEU A 124 25.99 4.22 -4.72
C LEU A 124 26.05 5.66 -5.26
N GLY A 125 25.84 6.64 -4.38
CA GLY A 125 25.89 8.06 -4.66
C GLY A 125 25.58 8.88 -3.42
N ASN A 126 25.52 10.20 -3.55
CA ASN A 126 25.10 11.08 -2.46
C ASN A 126 23.67 10.73 -2.03
N ASP A 127 23.47 10.51 -0.72
CA ASP A 127 22.17 10.14 -0.16
C ASP A 127 21.57 8.83 -0.75
N ASP A 128 22.41 7.96 -1.35
CA ASP A 128 22.01 6.73 -2.03
C ASP A 128 22.90 5.54 -1.64
N LEU A 129 22.33 4.63 -0.84
CA LEU A 129 23.07 3.60 -0.12
C LEU A 129 22.50 2.21 -0.40
N LEU A 130 23.38 1.23 -0.59
CA LEU A 130 23.02 -0.19 -0.53
C LEU A 130 23.18 -0.67 0.92
N ILE A 131 22.14 -1.26 1.50
CA ILE A 131 22.08 -1.57 2.93
C ILE A 131 21.56 -2.99 3.20
N HIS A 132 21.95 -3.58 4.32
CA HIS A 132 21.26 -4.74 4.87
C HIS A 132 20.16 -4.29 5.83
N TRP A 133 18.91 -4.66 5.53
CA TRP A 133 17.84 -4.65 6.51
C TRP A 133 17.88 -5.97 7.28
N LYS A 134 18.09 -5.92 8.59
CA LYS A 134 18.04 -7.11 9.46
C LYS A 134 16.61 -7.56 9.70
N LYS A 135 16.40 -8.87 9.72
CA LYS A 135 15.15 -9.53 10.12
C LYS A 135 14.70 -9.00 11.50
N PRO A 136 13.47 -8.50 11.65
CA PRO A 136 12.99 -8.01 12.92
C PRO A 136 12.76 -9.18 13.89
N ALA A 137 12.99 -8.94 15.18
CA ALA A 137 12.58 -9.87 16.23
C ALA A 137 11.06 -10.08 16.17
N ARG A 138 10.61 -11.33 16.33
CA ARG A 138 9.18 -11.62 16.35
C ARG A 138 8.53 -10.96 17.56
N SER A 139 7.34 -10.42 17.36
CA SER A 139 6.53 -9.84 18.44
C SER A 139 5.08 -10.30 18.35
N LYS A 140 4.31 -10.15 19.44
CA LYS A 140 2.86 -10.42 19.46
C LYS A 140 2.06 -9.55 18.46
N ALA A 141 2.63 -8.42 18.02
CA ALA A 141 2.03 -7.55 17.02
C ALA A 141 2.32 -8.01 15.57
N SER A 142 3.14 -9.05 15.38
CA SER A 142 3.43 -9.61 14.06
C SER A 142 2.19 -10.30 13.53
N SER A 143 1.70 -9.85 12.39
CA SER A 143 0.47 -10.34 11.77
C SER A 143 0.67 -11.56 10.84
N TYR A 144 1.72 -12.36 11.09
CA TYR A 144 2.11 -13.55 10.33
C TYR A 144 2.57 -14.67 11.28
N SER A 145 2.61 -15.92 10.80
CA SER A 145 2.81 -17.10 11.65
C SER A 145 4.26 -17.24 12.14
N GLN A 146 4.49 -18.18 13.07
CA GLN A 146 5.86 -18.50 13.51
C GLN A 146 6.67 -19.09 12.36
N ALA A 147 6.07 -20.02 11.61
CA ALA A 147 6.71 -20.67 10.47
C ALA A 147 7.08 -19.64 9.39
N ASP A 148 6.19 -18.69 9.09
CA ASP A 148 6.47 -17.59 8.16
C ASP A 148 7.65 -16.74 8.64
N TRP A 149 7.71 -16.43 9.93
CA TRP A 149 8.83 -15.68 10.51
C TRP A 149 10.14 -16.47 10.44
N GLU A 150 10.11 -17.77 10.72
CA GLU A 150 11.29 -18.64 10.65
C GLU A 150 11.84 -18.74 9.22
N ALA A 151 10.96 -18.81 8.22
CA ALA A 151 11.33 -18.85 6.81
C ALA A 151 11.95 -17.54 6.27
N LEU A 152 11.78 -16.42 6.97
CA LEU A 152 12.38 -15.15 6.54
C LEU A 152 13.92 -15.21 6.56
N PRO A 153 14.60 -14.62 5.55
CA PRO A 153 16.05 -14.50 5.57
C PRO A 153 16.52 -13.65 6.75
N GLU A 154 17.75 -13.84 7.21
CA GLU A 154 18.33 -13.03 8.31
C GLU A 154 18.53 -11.57 7.90
N THR A 155 18.81 -11.32 6.62
CA THR A 155 18.94 -9.98 6.07
C THR A 155 18.32 -9.87 4.68
N LEU A 156 17.79 -8.69 4.37
CA LEU A 156 17.37 -8.29 3.02
C LEU A 156 18.30 -7.19 2.53
N LEU A 157 18.79 -7.33 1.30
CA LEU A 157 19.53 -6.28 0.63
C LEU A 157 18.55 -5.28 0.00
N LEU A 158 18.70 -4.00 0.34
CA LEU A 158 17.85 -2.91 -0.13
C LEU A 158 18.69 -1.72 -0.52
N ARG A 159 18.17 -0.90 -1.42
CA ARG A 159 18.68 0.43 -1.69
C ARG A 159 17.88 1.45 -0.88
N GLN A 160 18.57 2.23 -0.06
CA GLN A 160 18.04 3.35 0.70
C GLN A 160 18.42 4.65 0.00
N ILE A 161 17.43 5.41 -0.44
CA ILE A 161 17.62 6.69 -1.12
C ILE A 161 16.97 7.77 -0.26
N LYS A 162 17.72 8.79 0.12
CA LYS A 162 17.18 9.99 0.76
C LYS A 162 16.80 10.99 -0.31
N VAL A 163 15.51 11.27 -0.40
CA VAL A 163 14.92 12.14 -1.40
C VAL A 163 14.62 13.48 -0.76
N SER A 164 15.22 14.54 -1.29
CA SER A 164 14.99 15.93 -0.87
C SER A 164 14.40 16.69 -2.04
N VAL A 165 13.08 16.92 -2.05
CA VAL A 165 12.42 17.66 -3.13
C VAL A 165 11.78 18.91 -2.57
N ASN A 166 12.10 20.05 -3.17
CA ASN A 166 11.57 21.34 -2.77
C ASN A 166 10.22 21.59 -3.47
N GLN A 167 9.19 20.82 -3.10
CA GLN A 167 7.81 20.97 -3.57
C GLN A 167 6.85 21.17 -2.39
N SER A 168 5.78 21.94 -2.62
CA SER A 168 4.72 22.16 -1.62
C SER A 168 4.11 20.81 -1.19
N GLY A 169 4.11 20.52 0.12
CA GLY A 169 3.67 19.25 0.69
C GLY A 169 4.79 18.24 0.99
N PHE A 170 6.00 18.42 0.46
CA PHE A 170 7.17 17.55 0.65
C PHE A 170 8.40 18.29 1.19
N GLN A 171 8.18 19.30 2.02
CA GLN A 171 9.25 20.20 2.51
C GLN A 171 10.31 19.52 3.40
N ASN A 172 10.12 18.24 3.77
CA ASN A 172 11.08 17.47 4.55
C ASN A 172 11.64 16.31 3.72
N PRO A 173 12.95 16.02 3.82
CA PRO A 173 13.53 14.86 3.17
C PRO A 173 12.89 13.58 3.70
N TRP A 174 12.63 12.64 2.80
CA TRP A 174 12.07 11.34 3.13
C TRP A 174 12.94 10.23 2.53
N LEU A 175 12.79 9.02 3.03
CA LEU A 175 13.64 7.88 2.65
C LEU A 175 12.84 6.86 1.88
N LEU A 176 13.34 6.52 0.71
CA LEU A 176 12.82 5.46 -0.13
C LEU A 176 13.63 4.19 0.08
N TYR A 177 12.94 3.09 0.33
CA TYR A 177 13.47 1.76 0.21
C TYR A 177 13.04 1.17 -1.11
N HIS A 178 14.04 0.76 -1.88
CA HIS A 178 13.85 0.01 -3.09
C HIS A 178 14.45 -1.39 -2.92
N HIS A 179 13.62 -2.40 -3.12
CA HIS A 179 14.07 -3.75 -3.33
C HIS A 179 14.01 -4.08 -4.83
N HIS A 180 15.13 -4.57 -5.38
CA HIS A 180 15.19 -5.04 -6.76
C HIS A 180 15.65 -6.49 -6.85
N VAL A 181 14.86 -7.31 -7.54
CA VAL A 181 15.10 -8.74 -7.72
C VAL A 181 16.34 -9.01 -8.57
N THR A 182 16.64 -8.16 -9.57
CA THR A 182 17.76 -8.37 -10.52
C THR A 182 18.91 -7.35 -10.38
N GLY A 183 18.98 -6.62 -9.25
CA GLY A 183 20.11 -5.74 -8.92
C GLY A 183 19.77 -4.25 -8.76
N CYS A 184 20.29 -3.64 -7.69
CA CYS A 184 19.85 -2.31 -7.23
C CYS A 184 20.30 -1.12 -8.10
N LYS A 185 21.16 -1.34 -9.10
CA LYS A 185 21.74 -0.29 -9.98
C LYS A 185 20.98 -0.10 -11.31
N VAL A 186 19.91 -0.87 -11.55
CA VAL A 186 19.16 -0.84 -12.82
C VAL A 186 18.40 0.49 -13.01
N TYR A 187 17.92 1.10 -11.94
CA TYR A 187 17.23 2.39 -11.97
C TYR A 187 18.07 3.48 -11.31
N THR A 188 17.93 4.73 -11.75
CA THR A 188 18.54 5.87 -11.05
C THR A 188 17.75 6.21 -9.79
N ALA A 189 18.38 6.92 -8.85
CA ALA A 189 17.71 7.41 -7.64
C ALA A 189 16.54 8.35 -8.00
N ASP A 190 16.76 9.25 -8.95
CA ASP A 190 15.74 10.18 -9.45
C ASP A 190 14.55 9.46 -10.08
N ALA A 191 14.78 8.43 -10.90
CA ALA A 191 13.68 7.66 -11.48
C ALA A 191 12.82 6.95 -10.42
N LEU A 192 13.44 6.51 -9.32
CA LEU A 192 12.75 5.91 -8.17
C LEU A 192 11.97 6.95 -7.37
N ALA A 193 12.55 8.15 -7.19
CA ALA A 193 11.86 9.27 -6.58
C ALA A 193 10.64 9.69 -7.41
N ASP A 194 10.80 9.89 -8.73
CA ASP A 194 9.74 10.24 -9.67
C ASP A 194 8.61 9.21 -9.68
N LEU A 195 8.94 7.93 -9.70
CA LEU A 195 7.94 6.86 -9.58
C LEU A 195 7.18 6.97 -8.26
N TYR A 196 7.89 7.23 -7.16
CA TYR A 196 7.23 7.38 -5.87
C TYR A 196 6.33 8.61 -5.80
N PHE A 197 6.69 9.72 -6.45
CA PHE A 197 5.83 10.90 -6.55
C PHE A 197 4.51 10.58 -7.26
N GLN A 198 4.53 9.75 -8.30
CA GLN A 198 3.31 9.30 -9.00
C GLN A 198 2.37 8.49 -8.10
N ARG A 199 2.82 7.99 -6.94
CA ARG A 199 1.94 7.30 -5.97
C ARG A 199 0.69 8.12 -5.63
N TRP A 200 0.78 9.45 -5.60
CA TRP A 200 -0.35 10.35 -5.34
C TRP A 200 -1.51 10.19 -6.33
N ASP A 201 -1.30 9.63 -7.51
CA ASP A 201 -2.37 9.32 -8.45
C ASP A 201 -3.41 8.36 -7.85
N VAL A 202 -3.03 7.53 -6.87
CA VAL A 202 -3.96 6.66 -6.15
C VAL A 202 -5.04 7.44 -5.40
N GLU A 203 -4.73 8.64 -4.90
CA GLU A 203 -5.69 9.51 -4.24
C GLU A 203 -6.72 10.04 -5.25
N LEU A 204 -6.29 10.31 -6.49
CA LEU A 204 -7.19 10.69 -7.58
C LEU A 204 -8.09 9.51 -7.96
N PHE A 205 -7.56 8.29 -8.03
CA PHE A 205 -8.35 7.09 -8.32
C PHE A 205 -9.44 6.85 -7.27
N PHE A 206 -9.07 6.96 -5.98
CA PHE A 206 -10.06 6.87 -4.91
C PHE A 206 -11.05 8.03 -4.92
N ARG A 207 -10.63 9.25 -5.23
CA ARG A 207 -11.55 10.39 -5.37
C ARG A 207 -12.57 10.16 -6.47
N ASP A 208 -12.17 9.61 -7.62
CA ASP A 208 -13.12 9.28 -8.69
C ASP A 208 -14.15 8.25 -8.23
N ILE A 209 -13.71 7.20 -7.54
CA ILE A 209 -14.62 6.17 -7.00
C ILE A 209 -15.56 6.76 -5.94
N LYS A 210 -15.03 7.55 -5.02
CA LYS A 210 -15.77 8.03 -3.85
C LYS A 210 -16.69 9.18 -4.18
N THR A 211 -16.20 10.16 -4.93
CA THR A 211 -16.90 11.42 -5.21
C THR A 211 -17.61 11.37 -6.55
N THR A 212 -16.90 11.03 -7.64
CA THR A 212 -17.48 11.07 -8.99
C THR A 212 -18.52 9.95 -9.19
N ILE A 213 -18.22 8.73 -8.75
CA ILE A 213 -19.15 7.59 -8.83
C ILE A 213 -20.10 7.56 -7.62
N GLY A 214 -19.72 8.18 -6.50
CA GLY A 214 -20.58 8.38 -5.33
C GLY A 214 -20.58 7.22 -4.32
N MET A 215 -19.42 6.58 -4.09
CA MET A 215 -19.27 5.48 -3.13
C MET A 215 -18.94 5.92 -1.68
N ASP A 216 -18.71 7.20 -1.41
CA ASP A 216 -18.25 7.67 -0.07
C ASP A 216 -19.25 7.37 1.07
N ILE A 217 -20.55 7.51 0.79
CA ILE A 217 -21.64 7.25 1.74
C ILE A 217 -22.62 6.26 1.11
N LEU A 218 -22.57 5.02 1.59
CA LEU A 218 -23.44 3.93 1.18
C LEU A 218 -24.83 4.08 1.80
N ARG A 219 -25.83 3.41 1.22
CA ARG A 219 -27.26 3.57 1.54
C ARG A 219 -27.91 2.29 2.04
N CYS A 220 -27.28 1.14 1.84
CA CYS A 220 -27.83 -0.15 2.21
C CYS A 220 -27.78 -0.40 3.74
N LYS A 221 -28.87 -0.98 4.25
CA LYS A 221 -29.08 -1.19 5.69
C LYS A 221 -28.63 -2.55 6.23
N THR A 222 -28.26 -3.46 5.33
CA THR A 222 -27.81 -4.83 5.68
C THR A 222 -26.42 -5.10 5.10
N PRO A 223 -25.58 -5.89 5.79
CA PRO A 223 -24.22 -6.16 5.32
C PRO A 223 -24.11 -6.77 3.92
N ASP A 224 -25.03 -7.65 3.55
CA ASP A 224 -24.99 -8.28 2.23
C ASP A 224 -25.29 -7.28 1.11
N MET A 225 -26.20 -6.34 1.35
CA MET A 225 -26.49 -5.28 0.39
C MET A 225 -25.39 -4.22 0.37
N VAL A 226 -24.78 -3.89 1.51
CA VAL A 226 -23.59 -3.01 1.59
C VAL A 226 -22.44 -3.57 0.75
N ARG A 227 -22.15 -4.88 0.83
CA ARG A 227 -21.11 -5.50 0.00
C ARG A 227 -21.40 -5.36 -1.49
N LYS A 228 -22.64 -5.58 -1.91
CA LYS A 228 -23.07 -5.38 -3.31
C LYS A 228 -22.94 -3.91 -3.72
N GLU A 229 -23.35 -2.99 -2.85
CA GLU A 229 -23.25 -1.55 -3.08
C GLU A 229 -21.81 -1.06 -3.16
N ILE A 230 -20.85 -1.74 -2.53
CA ILE A 230 -19.41 -1.47 -2.73
C ILE A 230 -18.94 -2.01 -4.09
N VAL A 231 -19.33 -3.24 -4.45
CA VAL A 231 -18.82 -3.89 -5.67
C VAL A 231 -19.29 -3.18 -6.95
N MET A 232 -20.55 -2.72 -7.00
CA MET A 232 -21.12 -2.14 -8.21
C MET A 232 -20.39 -0.88 -8.70
N PRO A 233 -20.11 0.15 -7.86
CA PRO A 233 -19.28 1.29 -8.23
C PRO A 233 -17.88 0.94 -8.71
N LEU A 234 -17.24 -0.08 -8.12
CA LEU A 234 -15.89 -0.51 -8.49
C LEU A 234 -15.86 -1.15 -9.88
N ILE A 235 -16.91 -1.91 -10.25
CA ILE A 235 -17.08 -2.42 -11.60
C ILE A 235 -17.28 -1.26 -12.58
N ALA A 236 -18.19 -0.33 -12.27
CA ALA A 236 -18.46 0.83 -13.11
C ALA A 236 -17.19 1.69 -13.33
N TYR A 237 -16.42 1.91 -12.27
CA TYR A 237 -15.12 2.59 -12.32
C TYR A 237 -14.18 1.92 -13.33
N ASN A 238 -14.02 0.59 -13.25
CA ASN A 238 -13.16 -0.14 -14.16
C ASN A 238 -13.66 -0.10 -15.61
N CYS A 239 -14.96 -0.14 -15.85
CA CYS A 239 -15.52 0.04 -17.19
C CYS A 239 -15.18 1.42 -17.76
N ILE A 240 -15.32 2.48 -16.96
CA ILE A 240 -14.96 3.86 -17.38
C ILE A 240 -13.47 3.94 -17.68
N ARG A 241 -12.62 3.39 -16.80
CA ARG A 241 -11.16 3.38 -16.99
C ARG A 241 -10.76 2.65 -18.27
N TYR A 242 -11.40 1.51 -18.56
CA TYR A 242 -11.15 0.76 -19.80
C TYR A 242 -11.53 1.53 -21.07
N LEU A 243 -12.58 2.35 -21.02
CA LEU A 243 -12.99 3.18 -22.17
C LEU A 243 -12.12 4.43 -22.35
N ALA A 244 -11.48 4.90 -21.28
CA ALA A 244 -10.64 6.09 -21.28
C ALA A 244 -9.14 5.80 -21.48
N SER A 245 -8.74 4.51 -21.46
CA SER A 245 -7.35 4.04 -21.55
C SER A 245 -6.91 3.65 -22.94
#